data_AF-A0A2X4RBS8-F1
#
_entry.id   AF-A0A2X4RBS8-F1
#
_cell.length_a   1.000
_cell.length_b   1.000
_cell.length_c   1.000
_cell.angle_alpha   90.00
_cell.angle_beta   90.00
_cell.angle_gamma   90.00
#
_symmetry.space_group_name_H-M   'P 1'
#
loop_
_entity.id
_entity.type
_entity.pdbx_description
1 polymer ?
#
loop_
_entity_poly.entity_id
_entity_poly.type
_entity_poly.pdbx_seq_one_letter_code
_entity_poly.pdbx_strand_id
1 'polypeptide(L)'
;MTLSTTTEAHTHVDVVPVPHPGEILLLEFLKPCGITQYRLANDIGTTRSQVSKITRGALGISADMALRLSAYFGNSAEFWLGLQEEYDLWKARQTTDVSAIVPWNHKEEADSRL
;
A
#
# COMPACT_ATOMS: atom_id res chain seq x y z
N MET A 1 -32.07 18.60 23.46
CA MET A 1 -31.49 18.23 22.16
C MET A 1 -29.98 18.34 22.30
N THR A 2 -29.30 17.25 22.61
CA THR A 2 -27.83 17.20 22.77
C THR A 2 -27.33 15.99 21.99
N LEU A 3 -26.68 16.22 20.85
CA LEU A 3 -26.01 15.18 20.09
C LEU A 3 -24.60 15.03 20.68
N SER A 4 -24.38 13.99 21.47
CA SER A 4 -23.03 13.58 21.86
C SER A 4 -22.40 12.85 20.68
N THR A 5 -21.46 13.49 20.00
CA THR A 5 -20.52 12.79 19.12
C THR A 5 -19.58 11.97 19.99
N THR A 6 -19.93 10.69 20.19
CA THR A 6 -18.99 9.69 20.67
C THR A 6 -18.00 9.45 19.53
N THR A 7 -16.81 10.06 19.63
CA THR A 7 -15.64 9.64 18.86
C THR A 7 -15.20 8.28 19.42
N GLU A 8 -15.70 7.20 18.83
CA GLU A 8 -15.15 5.88 19.08
C GLU A 8 -13.79 5.78 18.37
N ALA A 9 -12.71 5.84 19.15
CA ALA A 9 -11.38 5.44 18.70
C ALA A 9 -11.42 3.92 18.43
N HIS A 10 -11.80 3.54 17.23
CA HIS A 10 -11.80 2.14 16.80
C HIS A 10 -10.35 1.70 16.57
N THR A 11 -9.74 1.06 17.57
CA THR A 11 -8.50 0.30 17.40
C THR A 11 -8.81 -0.97 16.60
N HIS A 12 -8.93 -0.84 15.28
CA HIS A 12 -9.04 -2.00 14.40
C HIS A 12 -7.64 -2.61 14.26
N VAL A 13 -7.37 -3.62 15.08
CA VAL A 13 -6.25 -4.52 14.81
C VAL A 13 -6.64 -5.27 13.55
N ASP A 14 -5.96 -5.03 12.42
CA ASP A 14 -6.24 -5.72 11.17
C ASP A 14 -5.86 -7.21 11.32
N VAL A 15 -6.81 -8.02 11.79
CA VAL A 15 -6.62 -9.45 12.07
C VAL A 15 -6.40 -10.26 10.79
N VAL A 16 -6.86 -9.74 9.64
CA VAL A 16 -6.72 -10.40 8.34
C VAL A 16 -5.43 -9.94 7.65
N PRO A 17 -4.54 -10.86 7.23
CA PRO A 17 -3.36 -10.50 6.48
C PRO A 17 -3.71 -9.83 5.15
N VAL A 18 -3.13 -8.66 4.90
CA VAL A 18 -3.19 -8.00 3.58
C VAL A 18 -2.15 -8.65 2.66
N PRO A 19 -2.53 -9.12 1.46
CA PRO A 19 -1.60 -9.74 0.53
C PRO A 19 -0.57 -8.73 0.01
N HIS A 20 0.65 -9.18 -0.23
CA HIS A 20 1.66 -8.32 -0.84
C HIS A 20 1.25 -8.00 -2.30
N PRO A 21 1.44 -6.78 -2.81
CA PRO A 21 1.04 -6.41 -4.19
C PRO A 21 1.65 -7.31 -5.27
N GLY A 22 2.86 -7.82 -5.03
CA GLY A 22 3.49 -8.81 -5.88
C GLY A 22 2.81 -10.19 -5.91
N GLU A 23 2.14 -10.61 -4.84
CA GLU A 23 1.31 -11.82 -4.85
C GLU A 23 0.08 -11.61 -5.73
N ILE A 24 -0.56 -10.44 -5.64
CA ILE A 24 -1.66 -10.03 -6.53
C ILE A 24 -1.19 -10.02 -7.99
N LEU A 25 -0.04 -9.40 -8.29
CA LEU A 25 0.55 -9.41 -9.63
C LEU A 25 0.73 -10.85 -10.15
N LEU A 26 1.19 -11.76 -9.30
CA LEU A 26 1.42 -13.15 -9.71
C LEU A 26 0.11 -13.92 -9.93
N LEU A 27 -0.82 -13.86 -8.97
CA LEU A 27 -1.99 -14.72 -8.90
C LEU A 27 -3.16 -14.21 -9.74
N GLU A 28 -3.35 -12.88 -9.80
CA GLU A 28 -4.50 -12.26 -10.47
C GLU A 28 -4.19 -11.80 -11.90
N PHE A 29 -2.91 -11.58 -12.23
CA PHE A 29 -2.50 -11.10 -13.55
C PHE A 29 -1.64 -12.11 -14.30
N LEU A 30 -0.48 -12.48 -13.77
CA LEU A 30 0.47 -13.32 -14.53
C LEU A 30 -0.05 -14.72 -14.79
N LYS A 31 -0.55 -15.42 -13.76
CA LYS A 31 -1.07 -16.79 -13.91
C LYS A 31 -2.32 -16.84 -14.82
N PRO A 32 -3.36 -16.02 -14.63
CA PRO A 32 -4.56 -16.09 -15.46
C PRO A 32 -4.31 -15.70 -16.92
N CYS A 33 -3.40 -14.76 -17.17
CA CYS A 33 -3.04 -14.35 -18.54
C CYS A 33 -1.99 -15.26 -19.19
N GLY A 34 -1.44 -16.25 -18.48
CA GLY A 34 -0.37 -17.11 -19.00
C GLY A 34 0.94 -16.34 -19.29
N ILE A 35 1.19 -15.24 -18.58
CA ILE A 35 2.37 -14.38 -18.79
C ILE A 35 3.48 -14.83 -17.85
N THR A 36 4.65 -15.13 -18.42
CA THR A 36 5.83 -15.48 -17.62
C THR A 36 6.47 -14.22 -17.03
N GLN A 37 7.15 -14.35 -15.89
CA GLN A 37 7.93 -13.25 -15.30
C GLN A 37 9.00 -12.70 -16.26
N TYR A 38 9.56 -13.57 -17.11
CA TYR A 38 10.51 -13.18 -18.14
C TYR A 38 9.85 -12.31 -19.21
N ARG A 39 8.68 -12.73 -19.70
CA ARG A 39 7.91 -11.97 -20.68
C ARG A 39 7.52 -10.59 -20.14
N LEU A 40 6.93 -10.54 -18.94
CA LEU A 40 6.58 -9.27 -18.32
C LEU A 40 7.80 -8.35 -18.23
N ALA A 41 8.94 -8.86 -17.75
CA ALA A 41 10.14 -8.06 -17.60
C ALA A 41 10.62 -7.43 -18.91
N ASN A 42 10.63 -8.21 -19.99
CA ASN A 42 10.99 -7.72 -21.31
C ASN A 42 9.99 -6.68 -21.83
N ASP A 43 8.70 -6.97 -21.72
CA ASP A 43 7.64 -6.14 -22.28
C ASP A 43 7.56 -4.76 -21.58
N ILE A 44 7.86 -4.69 -20.27
CA ILE A 44 7.81 -3.44 -19.50
C ILE A 44 9.18 -2.78 -19.30
N GLY A 45 10.23 -3.31 -19.94
CA GLY A 45 11.58 -2.73 -19.91
C GLY A 45 12.25 -2.77 -18.54
N THR A 46 12.15 -3.88 -17.81
CA THR A 46 12.81 -4.13 -16.52
C THR A 46 13.56 -5.46 -16.51
N THR A 47 14.15 -5.85 -15.38
CA THR A 47 14.85 -7.13 -15.25
C THR A 47 13.92 -8.22 -14.72
N ARG A 48 14.10 -9.46 -15.21
CA ARG A 48 13.41 -10.65 -14.65
C ARG A 48 13.67 -10.77 -13.15
N SER A 49 14.87 -10.45 -12.68
CA SER A 49 15.23 -10.48 -11.25
C SER A 49 14.33 -9.56 -10.42
N GLN A 50 14.08 -8.34 -10.90
CA GLN A 50 13.21 -7.38 -10.24
C GLN A 50 11.76 -7.87 -10.18
N VAL A 51 11.19 -8.31 -11.30
CA VAL A 51 9.84 -8.92 -11.32
C VAL A 51 9.76 -10.10 -10.37
N SER A 52 10.77 -10.95 -10.37
CA SER A 52 10.81 -12.14 -9.51
C SER A 52 10.85 -11.79 -8.02
N LYS A 53 11.60 -10.76 -7.63
CA LYS A 53 11.61 -10.25 -6.24
C LYS A 53 10.26 -9.67 -5.85
N ILE A 54 9.61 -8.91 -6.74
CA ILE A 54 8.27 -8.37 -6.51
C ILE A 54 7.28 -9.51 -6.27
N THR A 55 7.18 -10.46 -7.20
CA THR A 55 6.22 -11.58 -7.11
C THR A 55 6.41 -12.52 -5.91
N ARG A 56 7.56 -12.47 -5.23
CA ARG A 56 7.83 -13.22 -3.99
C ARG A 56 7.69 -12.38 -2.72
N GLY A 57 7.24 -11.13 -2.82
CA GLY A 57 7.11 -10.23 -1.68
C GLY A 57 8.44 -9.68 -1.13
N ALA A 58 9.55 -9.84 -1.86
CA ALA A 58 10.87 -9.36 -1.44
C ALA A 58 11.15 -7.91 -1.85
N LEU A 59 10.35 -7.34 -2.75
CA LEU A 59 10.41 -5.96 -3.20
C LEU A 59 8.99 -5.43 -3.37
N GLY A 60 8.72 -4.22 -2.89
CA GLY A 60 7.47 -3.53 -3.18
C GLY A 60 7.38 -2.99 -4.61
N ILE A 61 6.22 -2.45 -4.97
CA ILE A 61 5.98 -1.74 -6.22
C ILE A 61 6.29 -0.25 -6.00
N SER A 62 7.29 0.26 -6.74
CA SER A 62 7.59 1.69 -6.81
C SER A 62 6.69 2.42 -7.81
N ALA A 63 6.68 3.77 -7.78
CA ALA A 63 5.93 4.57 -8.76
C ALA A 63 6.33 4.30 -10.22
N ASP A 64 7.63 4.15 -10.52
CA ASP A 64 8.10 3.76 -11.87
C ASP A 64 7.55 2.39 -12.29
N MET A 65 7.56 1.41 -11.37
CA MET A 65 7.00 0.09 -11.65
C MET A 65 5.48 0.14 -11.82
N ALA A 66 4.77 0.93 -11.02
CA ALA A 66 3.34 1.13 -11.14
C ALA A 66 2.95 1.70 -12.52
N LEU A 67 3.67 2.72 -13.01
CA LEU A 67 3.46 3.30 -14.34
C LEU A 67 3.72 2.28 -15.47
N ARG A 68 4.73 1.43 -15.30
CA ARG A 68 5.04 0.34 -16.25
C ARG A 68 3.95 -0.72 -16.28
N LEU A 69 3.48 -1.15 -15.11
CA LEU A 69 2.43 -2.15 -14.98
C LEU A 69 1.09 -1.60 -15.47
N SER A 70 0.76 -0.33 -15.19
CA SER A 70 -0.45 0.32 -15.69
C SER A 70 -0.45 0.42 -17.21
N ALA A 71 0.68 0.81 -17.81
CA ALA A 71 0.82 0.85 -19.27
C ALA A 71 0.65 -0.53 -19.91
N TYR A 72 1.06 -1.60 -19.22
CA TYR A 72 0.99 -2.97 -19.75
C TYR A 72 -0.37 -3.64 -19.55
N PHE A 73 -1.00 -3.48 -18.37
CA PHE A 73 -2.26 -4.15 -18.03
C PHE A 73 -3.51 -3.28 -18.24
N GLY A 74 -3.35 -1.97 -18.47
CA GLY A 74 -4.45 -1.05 -18.75
C GLY A 74 -5.25 -0.59 -17.53
N ASN A 75 -4.86 -0.98 -16.32
CA ASN A 75 -5.35 -0.38 -15.08
C ASN A 75 -4.55 0.90 -14.75
N SER A 76 -4.86 1.57 -13.62
CA SER A 76 -4.18 2.81 -13.23
C SER A 76 -2.89 2.56 -12.43
N ALA A 77 -1.98 3.53 -12.40
CA ALA A 77 -0.78 3.43 -11.54
C ALA A 77 -1.17 3.50 -10.06
N GLU A 78 -2.21 4.28 -9.74
CA GLU A 78 -2.81 4.42 -8.41
C GLU A 78 -3.37 3.10 -7.91
N PHE A 79 -3.89 2.23 -8.78
CA PHE A 79 -4.28 0.88 -8.39
C PHE A 79 -3.11 0.12 -7.79
N TRP A 80 -1.95 0.10 -8.47
CA TRP A 80 -0.77 -0.61 -7.98
C TRP A 80 -0.17 0.01 -6.72
N LEU A 81 -0.13 1.35 -6.65
CA LEU A 81 0.36 2.06 -5.47
C LEU A 81 -0.58 1.90 -4.27
N GLY A 82 -1.90 1.85 -4.50
CA GLY A 82 -2.88 1.59 -3.44
C GLY A 82 -2.67 0.22 -2.79
N LEU A 83 -2.38 -0.81 -3.58
CA LEU A 83 -2.03 -2.14 -3.04
C LEU A 83 -0.75 -2.11 -2.20
N GLN A 84 0.25 -1.34 -2.63
CA GLN A 84 1.50 -1.17 -1.88
C GLN A 84 1.26 -0.41 -0.57
N GLU A 85 0.51 0.69 -0.61
CA GLU A 85 0.18 1.50 0.55
C GLU A 85 -0.62 0.69 1.59
N GLU A 86 -1.63 -0.06 1.15
CA GLU A 86 -2.44 -0.90 2.03
C GLU A 86 -1.57 -1.96 2.74
N TYR A 87 -0.71 -2.65 1.99
CA TYR A 87 0.22 -3.62 2.56
C TYR A 87 1.22 -3.01 3.54
N ASP A 88 1.80 -1.85 3.19
CA ASP A 88 2.79 -1.18 4.03
C ASP A 88 2.17 -0.65 5.32
N LEU A 89 0.96 -0.09 5.26
CA LEU A 89 0.20 0.34 6.44
C LEU A 89 -0.17 -0.85 7.32
N TRP A 90 -0.69 -1.94 6.74
CA TRP A 90 -1.00 -3.17 7.47
C TRP A 90 0.24 -3.71 8.19
N LYS A 91 1.39 -3.73 7.52
CA LYS A 91 2.66 -4.16 8.12
C LYS A 91 3.11 -3.22 9.24
N ALA A 92 3.04 -1.91 9.02
CA ALA A 92 3.46 -0.91 9.99
C ALA A 92 2.57 -0.92 11.25
N ARG A 93 1.26 -1.14 11.10
CA ARG A 93 0.30 -1.22 12.22
C ARG A 93 0.63 -2.32 13.22
N GLN A 94 1.30 -3.40 12.78
CA GLN A 94 1.65 -4.52 13.65
C GLN A 94 2.83 -4.22 14.59
N THR A 95 3.70 -3.27 14.23
CA THR A 95 4.95 -3.01 14.97
C THR A 95 5.05 -1.60 15.51
N THR A 96 4.23 -0.67 15.01
CA THR A 96 4.31 0.75 15.37
C THR A 96 3.40 1.05 16.54
N ASP A 97 3.99 1.33 17.70
CA ASP A 97 3.26 1.85 18.85
C ASP A 97 3.07 3.37 18.72
N VAL A 98 1.82 3.79 18.56
CA VAL A 98 1.41 5.21 18.46
C VAL A 98 0.71 5.70 19.71
N SER A 99 0.62 4.89 20.78
CA SER A 99 -0.18 5.20 21.98
C SER A 99 0.30 6.43 22.75
N ALA A 100 1.60 6.75 22.67
CA ALA A 100 2.20 7.92 23.31
C ALA A 100 2.11 9.20 22.47
N ILE A 101 1.60 9.12 21.23
CA ILE A 101 1.55 10.28 20.32
C ILE A 101 0.34 11.15 20.68
N VAL A 102 0.62 12.38 21.13
CA VAL A 102 -0.41 13.40 21.35
C VAL A 102 -0.67 14.13 20.02
N PRO A 103 -1.93 14.16 19.52
CA PRO A 103 -2.27 14.88 18.30
C PRO A 103 -1.95 16.37 18.45
N TRP A 104 -1.38 16.95 17.38
CA TRP A 104 -1.09 18.37 17.33
C TRP A 104 -2.40 19.20 17.45
N ASN A 105 -2.47 20.10 18.44
CA ASN A 105 -3.64 20.96 18.71
C ASN A 105 -3.31 22.44 18.47
N HIS A 106 -3.74 22.99 17.33
CA HIS A 106 -3.50 24.40 16.96
C HIS A 106 -4.25 25.45 17.80
N LYS A 107 -5.11 25.07 18.76
CA LYS A 107 -5.98 26.02 19.48
C LYS A 107 -5.34 26.75 20.68
N GLU A 108 -4.15 26.40 21.15
CA GLU A 108 -3.56 27.00 22.37
C GLU A 108 -2.56 28.16 22.11
N GLU A 109 -2.05 28.32 20.89
CA GLU A 109 -1.03 29.35 20.60
C GLU A 109 -1.59 30.76 20.35
N ALA A 110 -2.89 30.89 20.11
CA ALA A 110 -3.53 32.19 19.85
C ALA A 110 -3.84 32.97 21.15
N ASP A 111 -4.14 32.27 22.26
CA ASP A 111 -4.51 32.89 23.53
C ASP A 111 -3.31 33.28 24.40
N SER A 112 -2.10 32.84 24.05
CA SER A 112 -0.86 33.20 24.77
C SER A 112 -0.22 34.51 24.27
N ARG A 113 -0.85 35.20 23.31
CA ARG A 113 -0.38 36.46 22.70
C ARG A 113 -1.32 37.66 22.93
N LEU A 114 -2.32 37.50 23.80
CA LEU A 114 -3.18 38.57 24.31
C LEU A 114 -2.99 38.71 25.82
#